data_AF-A0A821CIB0-F1
#
_entry.id   AF-A0A821CIB0-F1
#
_cell.length_a   1.000
_cell.length_b   1.000
_cell.length_c   1.000
_cell.angle_alpha   90.00
_cell.angle_beta   90.00
_cell.angle_gamma   90.00
#
_symmetry.space_group_name_H-M   'P 1'
#
loop_
_entity.id
_entity.type
_entity.pdbx_description
1 polymer ?
#
loop_
_entity_poly.entity_id
_entity_poly.type
_entity_poly.pdbx_seq_one_letter_code
_entity_poly.pdbx_strand_id
1 'polypeptide(L)'
;QTIRILFSDEKLFDIDGIYNSQNDRVWAANHAEADKNGGIKQKRKFPQKVMIWLEACSKGVTPLVILDEGTVDHARYIKEVLPVALKYGNKILGDD
;
A
#
# COMPACT_ATOMS: atom_id res chain seq x y z
N GLN A 1 30.61 -5.45 2.02
CA GLN A 1 29.65 -6.14 2.91
C GLN A 1 28.28 -6.02 2.29
N THR A 2 27.60 -7.15 2.08
CA THR A 2 26.22 -7.16 1.60
C THR A 2 25.29 -6.89 2.77
N ILE A 3 24.51 -5.80 2.69
CA ILE A 3 23.54 -5.44 3.74
C ILE A 3 22.40 -6.47 3.72
N ARG A 4 22.25 -7.26 4.80
CA ARG A 4 21.15 -8.21 5.01
C ARG A 4 20.05 -7.57 5.85
N ILE A 5 19.39 -6.57 5.29
CA ILE A 5 18.24 -5.92 5.92
C ILE A 5 17.03 -6.12 5.02
N LEU A 6 15.96 -6.63 5.61
CA LEU A 6 14.64 -6.74 4.99
C LEU A 6 13.72 -5.77 5.71
N PHE A 7 13.18 -4.81 4.97
CA PHE A 7 12.22 -3.84 5.49
C PHE A 7 10.81 -4.34 5.19
N SER A 8 9.91 -4.22 6.15
CA SER A 8 8.49 -4.55 5.98
C SER A 8 7.62 -3.37 6.39
N ASP A 9 6.47 -3.20 5.75
CA ASP A 9 5.48 -2.20 6.17
C ASP A 9 4.06 -2.59 5.72
N GLU A 10 3.07 -2.04 6.42
CA GLU A 10 1.67 -2.09 6.04
C GLU A 10 1.22 -0.78 5.38
N LYS A 11 0.44 -0.89 4.30
CA LYS A 11 -0.19 0.26 3.67
C LYS A 11 -1.66 0.01 3.38
N LEU A 12 -2.50 0.95 3.80
CA LEU A 12 -3.92 0.95 3.51
C LEU A 12 -4.19 1.71 2.20
N PHE A 13 -4.91 1.07 1.27
CA PHE A 13 -5.30 1.62 -0.03
C PHE A 13 -6.81 1.73 -0.15
N ASP A 14 -7.31 2.84 -0.69
CA ASP A 14 -8.73 3.00 -1.01
C ASP A 14 -9.03 2.31 -2.35
N ILE A 15 -9.94 1.34 -2.39
CA ILE A 15 -10.30 0.60 -3.62
C ILE A 15 -11.46 1.23 -4.40
N ASP A 16 -12.29 2.01 -3.70
CA ASP A 16 -13.44 2.71 -4.31
C ASP A 16 -13.05 4.09 -4.89
N GLY A 17 -11.77 4.44 -4.85
CA GLY A 17 -11.26 5.77 -5.14
C GLY A 17 -11.21 6.06 -6.64
N ILE A 18 -12.35 6.44 -7.24
CA ILE A 18 -12.42 6.95 -8.63
C ILE A 18 -11.47 8.16 -8.84
N TYR A 19 -11.15 8.89 -7.76
CA TYR A 19 -10.31 10.09 -7.81
C TYR A 19 -9.20 10.07 -6.76
N ASN A 20 -7.96 9.98 -7.23
CA ASN A 20 -6.75 10.18 -6.45
C ASN A 20 -6.19 11.58 -6.73
N SER A 21 -6.28 12.51 -5.77
CA SER A 21 -5.82 13.89 -5.95
C SER A 21 -4.32 14.03 -6.26
N GLN A 22 -3.51 13.00 -6.02
CA GLN A 22 -2.11 13.01 -6.44
C GLN A 22 -1.95 12.84 -7.96
N ASN A 23 -2.85 12.05 -8.57
CA ASN A 23 -2.81 11.70 -9.99
C ASN A 23 -3.79 12.54 -10.84
N ASP A 24 -4.97 12.87 -10.29
CA ASP A 24 -6.05 13.58 -10.97
C ASP A 24 -5.93 15.09 -10.79
N ARG A 25 -4.82 15.66 -11.27
CA ARG A 25 -4.54 17.10 -11.15
C ARG A 25 -5.24 17.89 -12.26
N VAL A 26 -5.82 19.02 -11.89
CA VAL A 26 -6.39 20.00 -12.83
C VAL A 26 -5.43 21.17 -12.95
N TRP A 27 -5.00 21.49 -14.17
CA TRP A 27 -4.26 22.71 -14.46
C TRP A 27 -5.24 23.87 -14.63
N ALA A 28 -5.04 24.95 -13.87
CA ALA A 28 -5.86 26.15 -13.92
C ALA A 28 -5.05 27.34 -13.41
N ALA A 29 -5.35 28.54 -13.89
CA ALA A 29 -4.70 29.78 -13.45
C ALA A 29 -5.22 30.25 -12.08
N ASN A 30 -6.44 29.83 -11.70
CA ASN A 30 -7.06 30.16 -10.42
C ASN A 30 -8.07 29.10 -9.98
N HIS A 31 -8.58 29.25 -8.75
CA HIS A 31 -9.52 28.30 -8.14
C HIS A 31 -10.85 28.19 -8.89
N ALA A 32 -11.43 29.32 -9.33
CA ALA A 32 -12.71 29.31 -10.04
C ALA A 32 -12.63 28.57 -11.39
N GLU A 33 -11.49 28.67 -12.08
CA GLU A 33 -11.21 27.89 -13.28
C GLU A 33 -11.00 26.41 -12.95
N ALA A 34 -10.28 26.09 -11.87
CA ALA A 34 -10.10 24.70 -11.42
C ALA A 34 -11.44 24.04 -11.11
N ASP A 35 -12.35 24.74 -10.41
CA ASP A 35 -13.67 24.25 -10.06
C ASP A 35 -14.52 23.97 -11.30
N LYS A 36 -14.52 24.89 -12.28
CA LYS A 36 -15.18 24.70 -13.58
C LYS A 36 -14.60 23.52 -14.36
N ASN A 37 -13.29 23.31 -14.26
CA ASN A 37 -12.58 22.22 -14.92
C ASN A 37 -12.65 20.90 -14.13
N GLY A 38 -13.59 20.79 -13.18
CA GLY A 38 -13.87 19.57 -12.44
C GLY A 38 -12.95 19.33 -11.25
N GLY A 39 -12.35 20.37 -10.68
CA GLY A 39 -11.56 20.31 -9.45
C GLY A 39 -12.36 19.89 -8.22
N ILE A 40 -13.68 20.15 -8.22
CA ILE A 40 -14.59 19.67 -7.18
C ILE A 40 -15.01 18.24 -7.51
N LYS A 41 -14.58 17.30 -6.66
CA LYS A 41 -14.96 15.88 -6.76
C LYS A 41 -15.72 15.45 -5.52
N GLN A 42 -16.83 14.74 -5.73
CA GLN A 42 -17.53 14.04 -4.66
C GLN A 42 -16.67 12.86 -4.17
N LYS A 43 -16.46 12.77 -2.85
CA LYS A 43 -15.72 11.67 -2.21
C LYS A 43 -16.62 10.96 -1.22
N ARG A 44 -16.54 9.63 -1.19
CA ARG A 44 -17.18 8.82 -0.16
C ARG A 44 -16.44 9.02 1.17
N LYS A 45 -17.17 9.33 2.25
CA LYS A 45 -16.58 9.56 3.59
C LYS A 45 -15.85 8.33 4.14
N PHE A 46 -16.35 7.15 3.82
CA PHE A 46 -15.79 5.84 4.21
C PHE A 46 -15.68 4.96 2.96
N PRO A 47 -14.63 5.15 2.13
CA PRO A 47 -14.38 4.26 1.00
C PRO A 47 -14.04 2.86 1.52
N GLN A 48 -14.33 1.83 0.73
CA GLN A 48 -13.73 0.51 0.99
C GLN A 48 -12.22 0.63 0.86
N LYS A 49 -11.53 -0.12 1.72
CA LYS A 49 -10.07 -0.09 1.80
C LYS A 49 -9.54 -1.51 1.86
N VAL A 50 -8.36 -1.69 1.32
CA VAL A 50 -7.58 -2.92 1.41
C VAL A 50 -6.26 -2.60 2.07
N MET A 51 -5.88 -3.39 3.07
CA MET A 51 -4.54 -3.30 3.64
C MET A 51 -3.63 -4.24 2.88
N ILE A 52 -2.45 -3.76 2.52
CA ILE A 52 -1.43 -4.54 1.86
C ILE A 52 -0.21 -4.51 2.76
N TRP A 53 0.39 -5.68 2.96
CA TRP A 53 1.69 -5.81 3.58
C TRP A 53 2.71 -6.30 2.56
N LEU A 54 3.93 -5.77 2.63
CA LEU A 54 5.05 -6.27 1.83
C LEU A 54 6.38 -6.12 2.56
N GLU A 55 7.34 -6.94 2.12
CA GLU A 55 8.75 -6.76 2.41
C GLU A 55 9.56 -6.34 1.18
N ALA A 56 10.60 -5.55 1.42
CA ALA A 56 11.54 -5.09 0.40
C ALA A 56 12.98 -5.07 0.93
N CYS A 57 13.93 -5.46 0.09
CA CYS A 57 15.37 -5.31 0.32
C CYS A 57 16.10 -5.00 -0.99
N SER A 58 17.43 -4.90 -0.92
CA SER A 58 18.28 -4.66 -2.10
C SER A 58 18.18 -5.75 -3.17
N LYS A 59 17.77 -6.97 -2.82
CA LYS A 59 17.62 -8.11 -3.74
C LYS A 59 16.22 -8.18 -4.40
N GLY A 60 15.23 -7.44 -3.89
CA GLY A 60 13.88 -7.43 -4.44
C GLY A 60 12.78 -7.28 -3.40
N VAL A 61 11.57 -7.67 -3.78
CA VAL A 61 10.35 -7.57 -2.98
C VAL A 61 9.69 -8.93 -2.79
N THR A 62 9.00 -9.13 -1.68
CA THR A 62 8.21 -10.33 -1.43
C THR A 62 6.84 -10.24 -2.10
N PRO A 63 6.13 -11.37 -2.29
CA PRO A 63 4.74 -11.31 -2.71
C PRO A 63 3.89 -10.54 -1.72
N LEU A 64 2.94 -9.76 -2.25
CA LEU A 64 2.02 -8.97 -1.45
C LEU A 64 1.12 -9.87 -0.61
N VAL A 65 0.96 -9.51 0.66
CA VAL A 65 -0.10 -10.06 1.51
C VAL A 65 -1.27 -9.08 1.46
N ILE A 66 -2.38 -9.53 0.91
CA ILE A 66 -3.62 -8.74 0.80
C ILE A 66 -4.50 -9.08 1.99
N LEU A 67 -4.87 -8.06 2.74
CA LEU A 67 -5.70 -8.12 3.93
C LEU A 67 -6.97 -7.33 3.59
N ASP A 68 -7.95 -8.06 3.08
CA ASP A 68 -9.17 -7.58 2.42
C ASP A 68 -10.20 -7.00 3.40
N GLU A 69 -10.27 -7.53 4.61
CA GLU A 69 -11.22 -7.06 5.62
C GLU A 69 -10.52 -6.40 6.81
N GLY A 70 -11.06 -5.25 7.27
CA GLY A 70 -10.66 -4.64 8.54
C GLY A 70 -9.20 -4.20 8.64
N THR A 71 -8.71 -4.11 9.89
CA THR A 71 -7.32 -3.79 10.22
C THR A 71 -6.60 -5.08 10.61
N VAL A 72 -5.27 -5.07 10.50
CA VAL A 72 -4.42 -6.15 11.02
C VAL A 72 -4.34 -6.09 12.54
N ASP A 73 -4.69 -7.19 13.19
CA ASP A 73 -4.39 -7.44 14.59
C ASP A 73 -3.24 -8.44 14.73
N HIS A 74 -2.83 -8.71 15.97
CA HIS A 74 -1.73 -9.63 16.26
C HIS A 74 -1.99 -11.06 15.75
N ALA A 75 -3.23 -11.55 15.86
CA ALA A 75 -3.57 -12.92 15.48
C ALA A 75 -3.52 -13.10 13.96
N ARG A 76 -4.05 -12.13 13.22
CA ARG A 76 -4.00 -12.09 11.76
C ARG A 76 -2.58 -11.90 11.26
N TYR A 77 -1.78 -11.05 11.91
CA TYR A 77 -0.37 -10.89 11.54
C TYR A 77 0.38 -12.23 11.66
N ILE A 78 0.20 -12.96 12.77
CA ILE A 78 0.83 -14.26 12.98
C ILE A 78 0.35 -15.29 11.96
N LYS A 79 -0.94 -15.30 11.63
CA LYS A 79 -1.55 -16.31 10.76
C LYS A 79 -1.32 -16.05 9.27
N GLU A 80 -1.37 -14.80 8.84
CA GLU A 80 -1.44 -14.40 7.43
C GLU A 80 -0.13 -13.78 6.93
N VAL A 81 0.54 -12.97 7.77
CA VAL A 81 1.76 -12.23 7.37
C VAL A 81 3.03 -13.04 7.64
N LEU A 82 3.23 -13.49 8.89
CA LEU A 82 4.47 -14.17 9.29
C LEU A 82 4.84 -15.40 8.44
N PRO A 83 3.91 -16.25 7.96
CA PRO A 83 4.27 -17.38 7.11
C PRO A 83 4.88 -16.95 5.77
N VAL A 84 4.41 -15.83 5.22
CA VAL A 84 4.95 -15.23 3.99
C VAL A 84 6.30 -14.60 4.28
N ALA A 85 6.39 -13.79 5.35
CA ALA A 85 7.62 -13.16 5.80
C ALA A 85 8.76 -14.17 6.02
N LEU A 86 8.50 -15.23 6.79
CA LEU A 86 9.50 -16.27 7.08
C LEU A 86 9.94 -17.02 5.81
N LYS A 87 8.98 -17.43 4.98
CA LYS A 87 9.28 -18.19 3.75
C LYS A 87 10.11 -17.37 2.76
N TYR A 88 9.70 -16.12 2.51
CA TYR A 88 10.35 -15.29 1.51
C TYR A 88 11.56 -14.55 2.04
N GLY A 89 11.56 -14.11 3.29
CA GLY A 89 12.73 -13.52 3.94
C GLY A 89 13.93 -14.46 3.90
N ASN A 90 13.74 -15.74 4.27
CA ASN A 90 14.80 -16.75 4.17
C ASN A 90 15.25 -16.98 2.73
N LYS A 91 14.31 -17.03 1.77
CA LYS A 91 14.62 -17.20 0.35
C LYS A 91 15.41 -16.01 -0.23
N ILE A 92 15.02 -14.79 0.11
CA ILE A 92 15.58 -13.56 -0.46
C ILE A 92 16.92 -13.23 0.20
N LEU A 93 17.03 -13.34 1.52
CA LEU A 93 18.28 -13.03 2.21
C LEU A 93 19.34 -14.11 1.95
N GLY A 94 18.94 -15.39 1.88
CA GLY A 94 19.83 -16.51 1.59
C GLY A 94 20.92 -16.75 2.65
N ASP A 95 21.68 -17.84 2.46
CA ASP A 95 22.77 -18.28 3.34
C ASP A 95 24.17 -17.79 2.88
N ASP A 96 24.25 -16.65 2.19
CA ASP A 96 25.55 -16.08 1.75
C ASP A 96 26.58 -16.02 2.90
#